data_AF-C1E314-F1
#
_entry.id   AF-C1E314-F1
#
_cell.length_a   1.000
_cell.length_b   1.000
_cell.length_c   1.000
_cell.angle_alpha   90.00
_cell.angle_beta   90.00
_cell.angle_gamma   90.00
#
_symmetry.space_group_name_H-M   'P 1'
#
loop_
_entity.id
_entity.type
_entity.pdbx_description
1 polymer ?
#
loop_
_entity_poly.entity_id
_entity_poly.type
_entity_poly.pdbx_seq_one_letter_code
_entity_poly.pdbx_strand_id
1 'polypeptide(L)'
;MTLGIDLGTTYSVAATCDKGEVSVVVDDAIGSMGASANDAAVVEVGSVVGAKAAALRDAVPALTVYDAKRLIGREFDDPVVQEELEHLPFHVVENQIQPRPRDAAIGATMQGKALPYKRLMPSDRANLVVIPPEEVGARILSHLKRHSERSLPFFRRNLGFTFGSLTVSVPVGFTKAQRAATLRAATRAGFATARLLEEPVAAAIAYGLHEDDVERTVIVYDLGGGTLDVAVLRLERSSKTFLVLGTSGDPHLGGEDFDRALVGWLWRELNSEGFRAPADDELSLSRWEETALRVMERAKRALSESERVGDEDSWDEDPPGLTCTTRWLTRDDLATSCATLVDRAMAPVREALRNAGNVDPDEIDDVVIVGGSSRLAVIRQRLSEAFHGRDIHHTVNPDTAIAVGAARSYAC
;
A
#
# COMPACT_ATOMS: atom_id res chain seq x y z
N MET A 1 -1.36 26.19 5.80
CA MET A 1 -1.61 25.03 4.94
C MET A 1 -0.54 23.99 5.18
N THR A 2 -0.95 22.77 5.49
CA THR A 2 -0.07 21.61 5.69
C THR A 2 -0.27 20.62 4.54
N LEU A 3 0.75 19.79 4.31
CA LEU A 3 0.68 18.64 3.41
C LEU A 3 0.95 17.38 4.24
N GLY A 4 0.01 16.45 4.21
CA GLY A 4 0.15 15.10 4.72
C GLY A 4 0.31 14.13 3.54
N ILE A 5 1.30 13.25 3.61
CA ILE A 5 1.45 12.18 2.62
C ILE A 5 1.46 10.83 3.35
N ASP A 6 0.60 9.94 2.90
CA ASP A 6 0.76 8.53 3.12
C ASP A 6 1.72 7.95 2.07
N LEU A 7 2.93 7.60 2.48
CA LEU A 7 3.91 6.97 1.59
C LEU A 7 3.79 5.46 1.73
N GLY A 8 2.76 4.86 1.15
CA GLY A 8 2.50 3.41 1.23
C GLY A 8 3.43 2.57 0.34
N THR A 9 3.34 1.24 0.49
CA THR A 9 4.16 0.27 -0.26
C THR A 9 3.73 0.19 -1.73
N THR A 10 2.44 -0.07 -1.97
CA THR A 10 1.87 -0.19 -3.32
C THR A 10 1.43 1.15 -3.88
N TYR A 11 0.78 1.95 -3.03
CA TYR A 11 0.12 3.21 -3.36
C TYR A 11 0.51 4.28 -2.36
N SER A 12 0.50 5.54 -2.78
CA SER A 12 0.75 6.68 -1.90
C SER A 12 -0.31 7.74 -2.12
N VAL A 13 -0.77 8.39 -1.04
CA VAL A 13 -1.86 9.39 -1.06
C VAL A 13 -1.40 10.71 -0.47
N ALA A 14 -1.84 11.83 -1.04
CA ALA A 14 -1.62 13.15 -0.48
C ALA A 14 -2.94 13.79 -0.03
N ALA A 15 -2.89 14.50 1.10
CA ALA A 15 -3.96 15.36 1.56
C ALA A 15 -3.40 16.70 2.02
N THR A 16 -4.14 17.76 1.79
CA THR A 16 -3.79 19.11 2.24
C THR A 16 -4.77 19.56 3.31
N CYS A 17 -4.30 20.37 4.25
CA CYS A 17 -5.17 21.00 5.24
C CYS A 17 -4.97 22.51 5.25
N ASP A 18 -6.06 23.27 5.15
CA ASP A 18 -6.05 24.74 5.19
C ASP A 18 -7.19 25.25 6.09
N LYS A 19 -6.85 25.89 7.22
CA LYS A 19 -7.82 26.50 8.16
C LYS A 19 -8.87 25.49 8.66
N GLY A 20 -8.40 24.33 9.10
CA GLY A 20 -9.22 23.18 9.52
C GLY A 20 -9.83 22.35 8.38
N GLU A 21 -9.86 22.84 7.14
CA GLU A 21 -10.45 22.12 6.01
C GLU A 21 -9.44 21.17 5.37
N VAL A 22 -9.75 19.88 5.31
CA VAL A 22 -8.90 18.86 4.70
C VAL A 22 -9.45 18.42 3.36
N SER A 23 -8.57 18.38 2.36
CA SER A 23 -8.87 17.90 1.01
C SER A 23 -7.85 16.87 0.58
N VAL A 24 -8.33 15.69 0.17
CA VAL A 24 -7.51 14.68 -0.52
C VAL A 24 -7.16 15.22 -1.91
N VAL A 25 -5.90 15.09 -2.30
CA VAL A 25 -5.42 15.50 -3.62
C VAL A 25 -5.69 14.36 -4.60
N VAL A 26 -6.52 14.60 -5.60
CA VAL A 26 -6.93 13.58 -6.60
C VAL A 26 -6.21 13.81 -7.92
N ASP A 27 -5.78 12.74 -8.60
CA ASP A 27 -5.24 12.81 -9.96
C ASP A 27 -6.35 12.74 -11.00
N ASP A 28 -6.52 13.84 -11.76
CA ASP A 28 -7.49 13.96 -12.85
C ASP A 28 -7.31 12.91 -13.97
N ALA A 29 -6.13 12.28 -14.08
CA ALA A 29 -5.85 11.29 -15.14
C ALA A 29 -6.42 9.88 -14.88
N ILE A 30 -6.87 9.56 -13.67
CA ILE A 30 -7.24 8.18 -13.27
C ILE A 30 -8.77 7.89 -13.38
N GLY A 31 -9.58 8.89 -13.73
CA GLY A 31 -11.02 8.68 -13.94
C GLY A 31 -11.79 8.42 -12.64
N SER A 32 -13.12 8.59 -12.72
CA SER A 32 -14.05 8.79 -11.60
C SER A 32 -14.41 7.53 -10.78
N MET A 33 -13.46 6.66 -10.47
CA MET A 33 -13.64 5.72 -9.36
C MET A 33 -13.11 6.37 -8.08
N GLY A 34 -14.03 6.62 -7.15
CA GLY A 34 -13.80 7.43 -5.96
C GLY A 34 -12.49 7.14 -5.25
N ALA A 35 -11.72 8.20 -5.00
CA ALA A 35 -10.53 8.19 -4.14
C ALA A 35 -9.48 7.13 -4.51
N SER A 36 -8.77 7.36 -5.61
CA SER A 36 -7.46 6.73 -5.80
C SER A 36 -6.48 7.80 -6.26
N ALA A 37 -6.07 8.63 -5.29
CA ALA A 37 -4.88 9.48 -5.35
C ALA A 37 -3.58 8.67 -5.38
N ASN A 38 -3.64 7.46 -5.93
CA ASN A 38 -2.68 6.41 -5.71
C ASN A 38 -1.73 6.37 -6.89
N ASP A 39 -0.71 7.20 -6.85
CA ASP A 39 0.45 6.94 -7.67
C ASP A 39 1.03 5.62 -7.18
N ALA A 40 1.00 4.61 -8.05
CA ALA A 40 1.78 3.42 -7.83
C ALA A 40 3.21 3.87 -7.52
N ALA A 41 3.83 3.28 -6.49
CA ALA A 41 5.19 3.62 -6.05
C ALA A 41 6.24 3.16 -7.07
N VAL A 42 6.07 3.59 -8.33
CA VAL A 42 6.67 3.03 -9.51
C VAL A 42 7.58 4.06 -10.15
N VAL A 43 8.84 3.72 -10.38
CA VAL A 43 9.81 4.61 -11.05
C VAL A 43 10.45 3.88 -12.22
N GLU A 44 10.29 4.44 -13.43
CA GLU A 44 11.15 4.08 -14.56
C GLU A 44 12.49 4.80 -14.44
N VAL A 45 13.57 4.14 -14.86
CA VAL A 45 14.92 4.70 -15.04
C VAL A 45 14.89 5.73 -16.19
N GLY A 46 14.21 6.86 -15.96
CA GLY A 46 13.84 7.80 -17.03
C GLY A 46 12.89 8.94 -16.62
N SER A 47 12.40 8.98 -15.36
CA SER A 47 11.64 10.07 -14.69
C SER A 47 10.11 9.93 -14.56
N VAL A 48 9.51 8.88 -15.13
CA VAL A 48 8.06 8.64 -15.01
C VAL A 48 7.73 8.06 -13.63
N VAL A 49 6.70 8.59 -13.00
CA VAL A 49 6.21 8.18 -11.67
C VAL A 49 4.70 7.96 -11.74
N GLY A 50 4.18 7.06 -10.90
CA GLY A 50 2.74 6.89 -10.70
C GLY A 50 2.07 6.03 -11.76
N ALA A 51 0.82 6.34 -12.10
CA ALA A 51 0.00 5.52 -13.02
C ALA A 51 0.67 5.28 -14.38
N LYS A 52 1.39 6.29 -14.90
CA LYS A 52 2.14 6.16 -16.15
C LYS A 52 3.29 5.15 -16.07
N ALA A 53 3.96 5.07 -14.92
CA ALA A 53 5.01 4.09 -14.70
C ALA A 53 4.42 2.70 -14.38
N ALA A 54 3.27 2.65 -13.70
CA ALA A 54 2.52 1.41 -13.47
C ALA A 54 2.14 0.71 -14.78
N ALA A 55 1.71 1.47 -15.79
CA ALA A 55 1.38 0.95 -17.12
C ALA A 55 2.57 0.36 -17.89
N LEU A 56 3.80 0.55 -17.40
CA LEU A 56 5.04 0.03 -18.01
C LEU A 56 5.57 -1.21 -17.28
N ARG A 57 4.88 -1.70 -16.25
CA ARG A 57 5.30 -2.88 -15.47
C ARG A 57 5.52 -4.09 -16.36
N ASP A 58 4.65 -4.33 -17.34
CA ASP A 58 4.74 -5.54 -18.18
C ASP A 58 5.64 -5.33 -19.40
N ALA A 59 5.66 -4.10 -19.93
CA ALA A 59 6.47 -3.76 -21.08
C ALA A 59 7.98 -3.71 -20.75
N VAL A 60 8.34 -3.19 -19.56
CA VAL A 60 9.73 -3.01 -19.13
C VAL A 60 9.93 -3.32 -17.63
N PRO A 61 9.63 -4.54 -17.16
CA PRO A 61 9.61 -4.90 -15.73
C PRO A 61 10.92 -4.64 -15.00
N ALA A 62 12.06 -4.88 -15.65
CA ALA A 62 13.38 -4.66 -15.06
C ALA A 62 13.77 -3.18 -14.90
N LEU A 63 13.03 -2.26 -15.54
CA LEU A 63 13.23 -0.81 -15.43
C LEU A 63 12.18 -0.15 -14.54
N THR A 64 11.13 -0.89 -14.16
CA THR A 64 9.96 -0.39 -13.48
C THR A 64 10.02 -0.79 -12.00
N VAL A 65 10.48 0.14 -11.16
CA VAL A 65 10.77 -0.13 -9.74
C VAL A 65 9.55 0.10 -8.88
N TYR A 66 9.07 -0.89 -8.14
CA TYR A 66 8.00 -0.78 -7.13
C TYR A 66 8.40 -1.36 -5.78
N ASP A 67 7.55 -1.25 -4.76
CA ASP A 67 7.80 -1.81 -3.42
C ASP A 67 9.11 -1.35 -2.75
N ALA A 68 9.67 -0.22 -3.19
CA ALA A 68 10.92 0.32 -2.68
C ALA A 68 10.85 0.62 -1.16
N LYS A 69 9.65 0.82 -0.60
CA LYS A 69 9.43 0.97 0.85
C LYS A 69 9.83 -0.29 1.63
N ARG A 70 9.82 -1.47 1.02
CA ARG A 70 10.30 -2.72 1.64
C ARG A 70 11.82 -2.72 1.83
N LEU A 71 12.54 -2.08 0.91
CA LEU A 71 14.01 -1.99 0.89
C LEU A 71 14.55 -0.76 1.63
N ILE A 72 13.74 0.30 1.76
CA ILE A 72 14.19 1.59 2.29
C ILE A 72 14.80 1.43 3.68
N GLY A 73 16.05 1.85 3.82
CA GLY A 73 16.74 1.84 5.10
C GLY A 73 17.24 0.46 5.59
N ARG A 74 17.18 -0.59 4.78
CA ARG A 74 17.70 -1.93 5.12
C ARG A 74 19.10 -2.17 4.56
N GLU A 75 19.88 -3.00 5.24
CA GLU A 75 21.13 -3.55 4.70
C GLU A 75 20.81 -4.62 3.66
N PHE A 76 21.71 -4.82 2.69
CA PHE A 76 21.50 -5.77 1.61
C PHE A 76 21.38 -7.20 2.12
N ASP A 77 22.09 -7.55 3.20
CA ASP A 77 22.07 -8.87 3.85
C ASP A 77 20.93 -9.05 4.87
N ASP A 78 20.05 -8.05 5.03
CA ASP A 78 18.84 -8.18 5.86
C ASP A 78 18.00 -9.37 5.34
N PRO A 79 17.59 -10.32 6.20
CA PRO A 79 16.78 -11.47 5.78
C PRO A 79 15.52 -11.09 5.00
N VAL A 80 14.88 -9.98 5.37
CA VAL A 80 13.71 -9.47 4.64
C VAL A 80 14.10 -9.07 3.22
N VAL A 81 15.24 -8.38 3.04
CA VAL A 81 15.73 -8.03 1.71
C VAL A 81 16.03 -9.29 0.90
N GLN A 82 16.67 -10.30 1.50
CA GLN A 82 17.01 -11.54 0.81
C GLN A 82 15.80 -12.33 0.34
N GLU A 83 14.71 -12.34 1.12
CA GLU A 83 13.43 -12.93 0.74
C GLU A 83 12.79 -12.16 -0.44
N GLU A 84 12.76 -10.83 -0.37
CA GLU A 84 12.23 -9.97 -1.44
C GLU A 84 12.96 -10.13 -2.78
N LEU A 85 14.26 -10.50 -2.78
CA LEU A 85 15.01 -10.78 -4.00
C LEU A 85 14.39 -11.87 -4.88
N GLU A 86 13.61 -12.77 -4.28
CA GLU A 86 12.96 -13.88 -5.00
C GLU A 86 11.70 -13.43 -5.75
N HIS A 87 11.16 -12.27 -5.39
CA HIS A 87 9.85 -11.79 -5.86
C HIS A 87 9.93 -10.51 -6.70
N LEU A 88 11.03 -9.76 -6.65
CA LEU A 88 11.19 -8.50 -7.39
C LEU A 88 11.73 -8.72 -8.82
N PRO A 89 11.12 -8.11 -9.86
CA PRO A 89 11.52 -8.30 -11.26
C PRO A 89 12.71 -7.42 -11.68
N PHE A 90 13.09 -6.45 -10.84
CA PHE A 90 14.26 -5.59 -11.01
C PHE A 90 15.38 -6.04 -10.06
N HIS A 91 16.61 -5.64 -10.36
CA HIS A 91 17.74 -6.06 -9.52
C HIS A 91 17.78 -5.25 -8.23
N VAL A 92 18.13 -5.93 -7.14
CA VAL A 92 18.58 -5.29 -5.91
C VAL A 92 20.04 -5.68 -5.69
N VAL A 93 20.85 -4.71 -5.29
CA VAL A 93 22.31 -4.81 -5.15
C VAL A 93 22.76 -4.19 -3.84
N GLU A 94 23.96 -4.57 -3.38
CA GLU A 94 24.59 -3.93 -2.23
C GLU A 94 25.12 -2.54 -2.63
N ASN A 95 24.64 -1.50 -1.94
CA ASN A 95 25.06 -0.13 -2.16
C ASN A 95 26.54 0.06 -1.78
N GLN A 96 27.33 0.60 -2.69
CA GLN A 96 28.74 0.93 -2.46
C GLN A 96 28.96 2.43 -2.17
N ILE A 97 27.90 3.24 -2.19
CA ILE A 97 27.97 4.70 -2.16
C ILE A 97 27.55 5.23 -0.77
N GLN A 98 28.28 6.24 -0.27
CA GLN A 98 27.93 6.96 0.96
C GLN A 98 26.58 7.70 0.84
N PRO A 99 25.87 7.96 1.97
CA PRO A 99 26.32 7.77 3.35
C PRO A 99 26.13 6.36 3.91
N ARG A 100 25.52 5.45 3.15
CA ARG A 100 25.09 4.13 3.64
C ARG A 100 25.62 3.00 2.75
N PRO A 101 26.94 2.74 2.79
CA PRO A 101 27.47 1.54 2.16
C PRO A 101 26.82 0.31 2.82
N ARG A 102 26.65 -0.77 2.07
CA ARG A 102 25.96 -2.02 2.44
C ARG A 102 24.44 -2.00 2.43
N ASP A 103 23.80 -0.83 2.33
CA ASP A 103 22.33 -0.76 2.17
C ASP A 103 21.85 -1.49 0.90
N ALA A 104 20.64 -2.03 0.93
CA ALA A 104 19.97 -2.51 -0.28
C ALA A 104 19.69 -1.34 -1.23
N ALA A 105 20.05 -1.48 -2.50
CA ALA A 105 19.78 -0.50 -3.54
C ALA A 105 19.25 -1.15 -4.81
N ILE A 106 18.50 -0.40 -5.61
CA ILE A 106 18.01 -0.90 -6.90
C ILE A 106 19.13 -0.81 -7.94
N GLY A 107 19.38 -1.92 -8.64
CA GLY A 107 20.27 -1.99 -9.78
C GLY A 107 19.47 -1.93 -11.09
N ALA A 108 19.69 -0.89 -11.87
CA ALA A 108 19.05 -0.71 -13.17
C ALA A 108 20.05 -0.95 -14.31
N THR A 109 19.66 -1.73 -15.33
CA THR A 109 20.45 -1.87 -16.57
C THR A 109 19.98 -0.83 -17.58
N MET A 110 20.87 -0.12 -18.30
CA MET A 110 20.40 0.77 -19.38
C MET A 110 19.88 0.02 -20.63
N GLN A 111 20.03 -1.31 -20.67
CA GLN A 111 19.68 -2.15 -21.84
C GLN A 111 18.44 -3.02 -21.62
N GLY A 112 17.70 -2.85 -20.52
CA GLY A 112 16.37 -3.45 -20.32
C GLY A 112 16.33 -4.98 -20.22
N LYS A 113 17.47 -5.66 -20.04
CA LYS A 113 17.48 -7.13 -19.89
C LYS A 113 16.98 -7.51 -18.48
N ALA A 114 15.75 -8.00 -18.41
CA ALA A 114 15.18 -8.64 -17.22
C ALA A 114 15.81 -10.03 -17.02
N LEU A 115 17.02 -10.06 -16.47
CA LEU A 115 17.62 -11.30 -15.99
C LEU A 115 17.64 -11.27 -14.45
N PRO A 116 17.54 -12.41 -13.75
CA PRO A 116 17.86 -12.44 -12.32
C PRO A 116 19.29 -11.94 -12.08
N TYR A 117 19.56 -11.21 -10.99
CA TYR A 117 20.91 -10.67 -10.68
C TYR A 117 22.00 -11.75 -10.78
N LYS A 118 21.70 -12.97 -10.29
CA LYS A 118 22.59 -14.14 -10.34
C LYS A 118 22.95 -14.57 -11.77
N ARG A 119 22.12 -14.27 -12.76
CA ARG A 119 22.30 -14.60 -14.19
C ARG A 119 22.93 -13.46 -15.00
N LEU A 120 23.13 -12.27 -14.42
CA LEU A 120 23.88 -11.21 -15.09
C LEU A 120 25.37 -11.57 -15.21
N MET A 121 25.96 -11.31 -16.37
CA MET A 121 27.41 -11.41 -16.57
C MET A 121 28.14 -10.38 -15.71
N PRO A 122 29.37 -10.66 -15.24
CA PRO A 122 30.15 -9.71 -14.44
C PRO A 122 30.31 -8.32 -15.11
N SER A 123 30.42 -8.28 -16.43
CA SER A 123 30.48 -7.04 -17.22
C SER A 123 29.20 -6.22 -17.15
N ASP A 124 28.03 -6.87 -17.08
CA ASP A 124 26.74 -6.20 -17.01
C ASP A 124 26.47 -5.68 -15.60
N ARG A 125 26.91 -6.43 -14.57
CA ARG A 125 26.85 -5.98 -13.17
C ARG A 125 27.66 -4.72 -12.91
N ALA A 126 28.84 -4.60 -13.54
CA ALA A 126 29.70 -3.43 -13.41
C ALA A 126 29.10 -2.15 -14.00
N ASN A 127 28.09 -2.28 -14.88
CA ASN A 127 27.44 -1.16 -15.57
C ASN A 127 26.03 -0.85 -15.03
N LEU A 128 25.62 -1.45 -13.92
CA LEU A 128 24.34 -1.14 -13.29
C LEU A 128 24.33 0.29 -12.75
N VAL A 129 23.25 1.01 -13.04
CA VAL A 129 22.93 2.27 -12.36
C VAL A 129 22.36 1.91 -10.99
N VAL A 130 23.04 2.33 -9.93
CA VAL A 130 22.62 2.09 -8.54
C VAL A 130 21.74 3.23 -8.07
N ILE A 131 20.49 2.91 -7.71
CA ILE A 131 19.48 3.85 -7.25
C ILE A 131 19.11 3.49 -5.81
N PRO A 132 19.43 4.34 -4.82
CA PRO A 132 19.02 4.10 -3.44
C PRO A 132 17.48 4.11 -3.31
N PRO A 133 16.87 3.29 -2.43
CA PRO A 133 15.41 3.28 -2.29
C PRO A 133 14.86 4.64 -1.82
N GLU A 134 15.63 5.43 -1.05
CA GLU A 134 15.21 6.79 -0.70
C GLU A 134 15.13 7.74 -1.90
N GLU A 135 15.83 7.46 -3.00
CA GLU A 135 15.73 8.23 -4.25
C GLU A 135 14.39 7.92 -4.95
N VAL A 136 13.95 6.67 -4.93
CA VAL A 136 12.61 6.28 -5.42
C VAL A 136 11.53 6.96 -4.57
N GLY A 137 11.65 6.89 -3.24
CA GLY A 137 10.77 7.61 -2.33
C GLY A 137 10.75 9.12 -2.59
N ALA A 138 11.91 9.73 -2.86
CA ALA A 138 12.00 11.16 -3.17
C ALA A 138 11.26 11.53 -4.46
N ARG A 139 11.30 10.66 -5.48
CA ARG A 139 10.59 10.87 -6.75
C ARG A 139 9.08 10.81 -6.55
N ILE A 140 8.59 9.84 -5.78
CA ILE A 140 7.17 9.71 -5.41
C ILE A 140 6.71 10.95 -4.64
N LEU A 141 7.45 11.33 -3.58
CA LEU A 141 7.15 12.51 -2.78
C LEU A 141 7.18 13.80 -3.60
N SER A 142 8.14 13.94 -4.52
CA SER A 142 8.23 15.10 -5.43
C SER A 142 7.04 15.18 -6.38
N HIS A 143 6.59 14.03 -6.88
CA HIS A 143 5.44 13.94 -7.78
C HIS A 143 4.15 14.32 -7.04
N LEU A 144 3.91 13.75 -5.86
CA LEU A 144 2.78 14.11 -5.00
C LEU A 144 2.80 15.57 -4.55
N LYS A 145 3.99 16.13 -4.25
CA LYS A 145 4.15 17.55 -3.96
C LYS A 145 3.69 18.42 -5.13
N ARG A 146 4.20 18.14 -6.34
CA ARG A 146 3.81 18.88 -7.55
C ARG A 146 2.32 18.75 -7.85
N HIS A 147 1.75 17.57 -7.62
CA HIS A 147 0.32 17.35 -7.75
C HIS A 147 -0.46 18.26 -6.79
N SER A 148 -0.08 18.22 -5.51
CA SER A 148 -0.70 19.00 -4.45
C SER A 148 -0.61 20.51 -4.72
N GLU A 149 0.49 21.00 -5.31
CA GLU A 149 0.66 22.40 -5.68
C GLU A 149 -0.23 22.80 -6.87
N ARG A 150 -0.47 21.87 -7.81
CA ARG A 150 -1.36 22.10 -8.97
C ARG A 150 -2.84 22.14 -8.61
N SER A 151 -3.24 21.36 -7.60
CA SER A 151 -4.63 21.33 -7.11
C SER A 151 -4.99 22.57 -6.26
N LEU A 152 -4.01 23.42 -5.92
CA LEU A 152 -4.28 24.65 -5.16
C LEU A 152 -5.13 25.67 -5.94
N PRO A 153 -5.86 26.55 -5.24
CA PRO A 153 -6.58 27.65 -5.86
C PRO A 153 -5.68 28.53 -6.74
N PHE A 154 -6.22 29.03 -7.85
CA PHE A 154 -5.52 29.81 -8.88
C PHE A 154 -4.60 30.90 -8.32
N PHE A 155 -5.08 31.66 -7.34
CA PHE A 155 -4.33 32.74 -6.70
C PHE A 155 -3.02 32.24 -6.06
N ARG A 156 -3.05 31.12 -5.33
CA ARG A 156 -1.85 30.54 -4.68
C ARG A 156 -0.85 30.02 -5.69
N ARG A 157 -1.32 29.40 -6.77
CA ARG A 157 -0.46 28.92 -7.85
C ARG A 157 0.28 30.07 -8.53
N ASN A 158 -0.41 31.16 -8.84
CA ASN A 158 0.19 32.32 -9.51
C ASN A 158 1.19 33.08 -8.62
N LEU A 159 1.03 32.99 -7.30
CA LEU A 159 2.00 33.51 -6.34
C LEU A 159 3.22 32.60 -6.15
N GLY A 160 3.28 31.45 -6.83
CA GLY A 160 4.39 30.50 -6.70
C GLY A 160 4.43 29.82 -5.34
N PHE A 161 3.27 29.63 -4.68
CA PHE A 161 3.22 28.90 -3.42
C PHE A 161 3.76 27.47 -3.61
N THR A 162 4.61 27.04 -2.68
CA THR A 162 5.13 25.67 -2.63
C THR A 162 5.03 25.12 -1.23
N PHE A 163 4.87 23.80 -1.11
CA PHE A 163 4.88 23.15 0.20
C PHE A 163 6.32 23.01 0.71
N GLY A 164 6.69 23.85 1.68
CA GLY A 164 7.98 23.78 2.37
C GLY A 164 8.04 22.76 3.51
N SER A 165 6.88 22.33 4.04
CA SER A 165 6.79 21.41 5.17
C SER A 165 5.92 20.20 4.84
N LEU A 166 6.28 19.03 5.36
CA LEU A 166 5.59 17.76 5.14
C LEU A 166 5.41 16.98 6.44
N THR A 167 4.23 16.39 6.63
CA THR A 167 4.06 15.22 7.52
C THR A 167 3.96 13.98 6.64
N VAL A 168 4.83 13.00 6.83
CA VAL A 168 4.84 11.74 6.08
C VAL A 168 4.59 10.56 7.02
N SER A 169 3.69 9.66 6.61
CA SER A 169 3.38 8.45 7.36
C SER A 169 4.56 7.46 7.35
N VAL A 170 4.72 6.69 8.43
CA VAL A 170 5.61 5.53 8.48
C VAL A 170 4.99 4.40 9.32
N PRO A 171 5.32 3.13 9.03
CA PRO A 171 4.91 2.02 9.88
C PRO A 171 5.52 2.15 11.27
N VAL A 172 4.81 1.71 12.31
CA VAL A 172 5.31 1.78 13.70
C VAL A 172 6.64 1.05 13.85
N GLY A 173 6.75 -0.14 13.23
CA GLY A 173 7.92 -1.01 13.28
C GLY A 173 9.16 -0.49 12.52
N PHE A 174 9.07 0.66 11.83
CA PHE A 174 10.22 1.22 11.14
C PHE A 174 11.37 1.53 12.11
N THR A 175 12.54 0.97 11.81
CA THR A 175 13.76 1.22 12.57
C THR A 175 14.26 2.65 12.39
N LYS A 176 15.21 3.08 13.23
CA LYS A 176 15.86 4.40 13.11
C LYS A 176 16.46 4.62 11.70
N ALA A 177 17.00 3.57 11.09
CA ALA A 177 17.57 3.61 9.76
C ALA A 177 16.51 3.91 8.68
N GLN A 178 15.38 3.20 8.74
CA GLN A 178 14.26 3.38 7.80
C GLN A 178 13.62 4.76 7.97
N ARG A 179 13.37 5.19 9.21
CA ARG A 179 12.86 6.54 9.53
C ARG A 179 13.78 7.63 8.99
N ALA A 180 15.10 7.49 9.19
CA ALA A 180 16.07 8.43 8.66
C ALA A 180 16.11 8.43 7.11
N ALA A 181 15.94 7.27 6.48
CA ALA A 181 15.89 7.16 5.03
C ALA A 181 14.64 7.83 4.44
N THR A 182 13.47 7.67 5.06
CA THR A 182 12.23 8.39 4.69
C THR A 182 12.40 9.91 4.81
N LEU A 183 13.03 10.40 5.88
CA LEU A 183 13.32 11.83 6.01
C LEU A 183 14.29 12.34 4.93
N ARG A 184 15.32 11.55 4.58
CA ARG A 184 16.22 11.89 3.45
C ARG A 184 15.45 11.96 2.13
N ALA A 185 14.52 11.03 1.90
CA ALA A 185 13.65 11.06 0.72
C ALA A 185 12.84 12.36 0.66
N ALA A 186 12.26 12.80 1.79
CA ALA A 186 11.54 14.07 1.86
C ALA A 186 12.44 15.29 1.61
N THR A 187 13.64 15.33 2.17
CA THR A 187 14.61 16.40 1.89
C THR A 187 14.99 16.44 0.41
N ARG A 188 15.26 15.28 -0.20
CA ARG A 188 15.54 15.16 -1.64
C ARG A 188 14.35 15.59 -2.51
N ALA A 189 13.13 15.38 -2.04
CA ALA A 189 11.91 15.86 -2.70
C ALA A 189 11.68 17.37 -2.59
N GLY A 190 12.58 18.10 -1.92
CA GLY A 190 12.53 19.56 -1.82
C GLY A 190 11.66 20.07 -0.68
N PHE A 191 11.40 19.28 0.36
CA PHE A 191 10.79 19.75 1.60
C PHE A 191 11.87 20.31 2.54
N ALA A 192 11.68 21.55 3.01
CA ALA A 192 12.58 22.20 3.96
C ALA A 192 12.48 21.59 5.36
N THR A 193 11.27 21.16 5.75
CA THR A 193 11.05 20.39 6.97
C THR A 193 10.16 19.19 6.68
N ALA A 194 10.49 18.05 7.28
CA ALA A 194 9.68 16.85 7.21
C ALA A 194 9.57 16.24 8.61
N ARG A 195 8.39 15.74 8.94
CA ARG A 195 8.10 15.04 10.20
C ARG A 195 7.50 13.68 9.86
N LEU A 196 7.80 12.71 10.70
CA LEU A 196 7.20 11.40 10.61
C LEU A 196 5.98 11.34 11.52
N LEU A 197 4.96 10.61 11.08
CA LEU A 197 3.81 10.24 11.90
C LEU A 197 3.56 8.74 11.70
N GLU A 198 3.35 8.01 12.78
CA GLU A 198 2.99 6.61 12.71
C GLU A 198 1.66 6.44 11.97
N GLU A 199 1.62 5.56 10.98
CA GLU A 199 0.41 5.22 10.20
C GLU A 199 -0.83 4.97 11.06
N PRO A 200 -0.80 4.14 12.11
CA PRO A 200 -1.98 3.93 12.93
C PRO A 200 -2.40 5.16 13.74
N VAL A 201 -1.45 6.01 14.14
CA VAL A 201 -1.76 7.27 14.82
C VAL A 201 -2.42 8.25 13.84
N ALA A 202 -1.92 8.31 12.61
CA ALA A 202 -2.54 9.09 11.55
C ALA A 202 -3.97 8.61 11.28
N ALA A 203 -4.19 7.29 11.18
CA ALA A 203 -5.52 6.72 11.03
C ALA A 203 -6.45 7.18 12.16
N ALA A 204 -6.05 7.02 13.44
CA ALA A 204 -6.87 7.45 14.57
C ALA A 204 -7.20 8.96 14.57
N ILE A 205 -6.25 9.81 14.15
CA ILE A 205 -6.49 11.26 13.98
C ILE A 205 -7.52 11.52 12.88
N ALA A 206 -7.48 10.78 11.77
CA ALA A 206 -8.40 10.95 10.65
C ALA A 206 -9.86 10.71 11.05
N TYR A 207 -10.11 9.75 11.93
CA TYR A 207 -11.42 9.45 12.50
C TYR A 207 -11.85 10.43 13.60
N GLY A 208 -11.04 11.44 13.93
CA GLY A 208 -11.39 12.45 14.94
C GLY A 208 -11.25 11.96 16.38
N LEU A 209 -10.72 10.74 16.60
CA LEU A 209 -10.69 10.11 17.93
C LEU A 209 -9.82 10.86 18.94
N HIS A 210 -8.90 11.72 18.47
CA HIS A 210 -8.07 12.58 19.30
C HIS A 210 -8.82 13.80 19.90
N GLU A 211 -10.00 14.14 19.38
CA GLU A 211 -10.76 15.31 19.85
C GLU A 211 -11.52 15.02 21.15
N ASP A 212 -11.80 13.75 21.41
CA ASP A 212 -12.56 13.28 22.57
C ASP A 212 -11.86 13.58 23.90
N ASP A 213 -12.66 13.92 24.92
CA ASP A 213 -12.17 14.22 26.28
C ASP A 213 -12.17 12.97 27.20
N VAL A 214 -12.41 11.79 26.61
CA VAL A 214 -12.43 10.49 27.30
C VAL A 214 -11.22 9.67 26.85
N GLU A 215 -10.62 8.95 27.80
CA GLU A 215 -9.54 8.01 27.51
C GLU A 215 -10.14 6.85 26.74
N ARG A 216 -9.50 6.48 25.64
CA ARG A 216 -9.95 5.42 24.76
C ARG A 216 -8.82 4.50 24.41
N THR A 217 -9.11 3.21 24.34
CA THR A 217 -8.24 2.20 23.74
C THR A 217 -8.78 1.84 22.37
N VAL A 218 -7.98 2.08 21.34
CA VAL A 218 -8.36 1.92 19.94
C VAL A 218 -7.51 0.82 19.33
N ILE A 219 -8.10 -0.07 18.55
CA ILE A 219 -7.33 -0.95 17.68
C ILE A 219 -7.40 -0.43 16.24
N VAL A 220 -6.25 -0.28 15.62
CA VAL A 220 -6.11 0.07 14.20
C VAL A 220 -5.72 -1.17 13.44
N TYR A 221 -6.51 -1.54 12.45
CA TYR A 221 -6.31 -2.67 11.55
C TYR A 221 -6.09 -2.17 10.13
N ASP A 222 -4.84 -2.18 9.67
CA ASP A 222 -4.43 -1.72 8.35
C ASP A 222 -4.12 -2.90 7.44
N LEU A 223 -5.04 -3.22 6.52
CA LEU A 223 -4.85 -4.27 5.52
C LEU A 223 -4.76 -3.65 4.13
N GLY A 224 -3.53 -3.49 3.67
CA GLY A 224 -3.19 -2.86 2.39
C GLY A 224 -3.17 -3.83 1.21
N GLY A 225 -2.40 -3.48 0.18
CA GLY A 225 -2.19 -4.29 -1.02
C GLY A 225 -1.26 -5.49 -0.80
N GLY A 226 -0.25 -5.35 0.05
CA GLY A 226 0.73 -6.42 0.31
C GLY A 226 1.26 -6.51 1.75
N THR A 227 0.70 -5.72 2.67
CA THR A 227 1.06 -5.76 4.10
C THR A 227 -0.18 -5.66 4.97
N LEU A 228 -0.09 -6.26 6.15
CA LEU A 228 -1.03 -6.13 7.25
C LEU A 228 -0.31 -5.58 8.47
N ASP A 229 -0.81 -4.48 9.03
CA ASP A 229 -0.31 -3.91 10.27
C ASP A 229 -1.47 -3.73 11.26
N VAL A 230 -1.26 -4.15 12.51
CA VAL A 230 -2.23 -4.00 13.59
C VAL A 230 -1.57 -3.30 14.78
N ALA A 231 -2.22 -2.26 15.28
CA ALA A 231 -1.74 -1.51 16.43
C ALA A 231 -2.84 -1.25 17.45
N VAL A 232 -2.52 -1.46 18.72
CA VAL A 232 -3.37 -1.05 19.85
C VAL A 232 -2.85 0.29 20.35
N LEU A 233 -3.71 1.30 20.38
CA LEU A 233 -3.43 2.67 20.77
C LEU A 233 -4.21 3.05 22.03
N ARG A 234 -3.67 3.96 22.82
CA ARG A 234 -4.37 4.60 23.92
C ARG A 234 -4.29 6.12 23.81
N LEU A 235 -5.43 6.79 23.88
CA LEU A 235 -5.46 8.25 23.90
C LEU A 235 -5.09 8.78 25.29
N GLU A 236 -4.00 9.53 25.36
CA GLU A 236 -3.64 10.28 26.56
C GLU A 236 -4.37 11.64 26.58
N ARG A 237 -5.33 11.78 27.52
CA ARG A 237 -6.23 12.95 27.58
C ARG A 237 -5.51 14.29 27.70
N SER A 238 -4.43 14.36 28.48
CA SER A 238 -3.73 15.62 28.78
C SER A 238 -3.01 16.20 27.57
N SER A 239 -2.46 15.34 26.73
CA SER A 239 -1.68 15.73 25.55
C SER A 239 -2.48 15.63 24.25
N LYS A 240 -3.66 14.98 24.29
CA LYS A 240 -4.42 14.56 23.10
C LYS A 240 -3.56 13.78 22.10
N THR A 241 -2.61 12.98 22.62
CA THR A 241 -1.74 12.13 21.81
C THR A 241 -2.06 10.66 21.99
N PHE A 242 -1.88 9.88 20.93
CA PHE A 242 -1.99 8.43 21.00
C PHE A 242 -0.65 7.80 21.37
N LEU A 243 -0.68 6.95 22.39
CA LEU A 243 0.41 6.06 22.75
C LEU A 243 0.19 4.70 22.09
N VAL A 244 1.20 4.17 21.40
CA VAL A 244 1.16 2.81 20.87
C VAL A 244 1.47 1.84 22.01
N LEU A 245 0.51 0.99 22.38
CA LEU A 245 0.67 0.01 23.45
C LEU A 245 1.30 -1.28 22.94
N GLY A 246 0.90 -1.74 21.75
CA GLY A 246 1.38 -2.97 21.15
C GLY A 246 1.08 -3.03 19.67
N THR A 247 1.93 -3.73 18.93
CA THR A 247 1.78 -3.91 17.49
C THR A 247 2.01 -5.36 17.10
N SER A 248 1.42 -5.76 15.98
CA SER A 248 1.72 -6.98 15.26
C SER A 248 1.43 -6.75 13.78
N GLY A 249 1.81 -7.68 12.91
CA GLY A 249 1.51 -7.56 11.49
C GLY A 249 2.00 -8.75 10.70
N ASP A 250 1.83 -8.67 9.39
CA ASP A 250 2.35 -9.61 8.43
C ASP A 250 2.85 -8.84 7.19
N PRO A 251 4.17 -8.81 6.94
CA PRO A 251 4.75 -8.03 5.85
C PRO A 251 4.48 -8.64 4.46
N HIS A 252 3.93 -9.86 4.39
CA HIS A 252 3.68 -10.59 3.14
C HIS A 252 2.23 -11.06 3.07
N LEU A 253 1.30 -10.23 3.55
CA LEU A 253 -0.13 -10.48 3.48
C LEU A 253 -0.88 -9.20 3.13
N GLY A 254 -1.58 -9.20 2.01
CA GLY A 254 -2.44 -8.10 1.61
C GLY A 254 -3.40 -8.48 0.49
N GLY A 255 -4.00 -7.47 -0.13
CA GLY A 255 -4.95 -7.61 -1.22
C GLY A 255 -4.50 -8.53 -2.36
N GLU A 256 -3.22 -8.51 -2.72
CA GLU A 256 -2.66 -9.32 -3.81
C GLU A 256 -2.73 -10.83 -3.52
N ASP A 257 -2.64 -11.24 -2.25
CA ASP A 257 -2.79 -12.65 -1.86
C ASP A 257 -4.23 -13.14 -2.08
N PHE A 258 -5.21 -12.29 -1.79
CA PHE A 258 -6.62 -12.58 -2.07
C PHE A 258 -6.87 -12.66 -3.58
N ASP A 259 -6.22 -11.81 -4.37
CA ASP A 259 -6.31 -11.86 -5.84
C ASP A 259 -5.76 -13.18 -6.38
N ARG A 260 -4.60 -13.62 -5.90
CA ARG A 260 -3.99 -14.91 -6.28
C ARG A 260 -4.86 -16.11 -5.87
N ALA A 261 -5.47 -16.06 -4.68
CA ALA A 261 -6.40 -17.10 -4.24
C ALA A 261 -7.63 -17.20 -5.16
N LEU A 262 -8.16 -16.06 -5.61
CA LEU A 262 -9.24 -16.00 -6.60
C LEU A 262 -8.81 -16.47 -7.99
N VAL A 263 -7.58 -16.19 -8.43
CA VAL A 263 -7.05 -16.78 -9.67
C VAL A 263 -6.99 -18.30 -9.56
N GLY A 264 -6.62 -18.85 -8.41
CA GLY A 264 -6.67 -20.29 -8.13
C GLY A 264 -8.09 -20.86 -8.15
N TRP A 265 -9.10 -20.09 -7.75
CA TRP A 265 -10.51 -20.43 -7.95
C TRP A 265 -10.87 -20.44 -9.45
N LEU A 266 -10.56 -19.36 -10.17
CA LEU A 266 -10.84 -19.22 -11.60
C LEU A 266 -10.21 -20.38 -12.41
N TRP A 267 -8.97 -20.75 -12.08
CA TRP A 267 -8.28 -21.88 -12.70
C TRP A 267 -9.01 -23.21 -12.50
N ARG A 268 -9.56 -23.44 -11.30
CA ARG A 268 -10.34 -24.67 -11.02
C ARG A 268 -11.62 -24.70 -11.83
N GLU A 269 -12.34 -23.58 -11.90
CA GLU A 269 -13.56 -23.46 -12.70
C GLU A 269 -13.27 -23.68 -14.19
N LEU A 270 -12.28 -22.98 -14.75
CA LEU A 270 -11.88 -23.12 -16.15
C LEU A 270 -11.46 -24.55 -16.51
N ASN A 271 -10.65 -25.18 -15.66
CA ASN A 271 -10.25 -26.58 -15.90
C ASN A 271 -11.44 -27.54 -15.87
N SER A 272 -12.45 -27.27 -15.04
CA SER A 272 -13.68 -28.08 -14.99
C SER A 272 -14.48 -27.98 -16.29
N GLU A 273 -14.38 -26.85 -17.00
CA GLU A 273 -14.98 -26.60 -18.32
C GLU A 273 -14.10 -27.06 -19.49
N GLY A 274 -12.95 -27.68 -19.20
CA GLY A 274 -12.05 -28.21 -20.21
C GLY A 274 -11.07 -27.19 -20.80
N PHE A 275 -10.91 -26.02 -20.17
CA PHE A 275 -9.85 -25.08 -20.50
C PHE A 275 -8.48 -25.76 -20.44
N ARG A 276 -7.60 -25.37 -21.37
CA ARG A 276 -6.20 -25.79 -21.39
C ARG A 276 -5.34 -24.54 -21.39
N ALA A 277 -4.39 -24.51 -20.48
CA ALA A 277 -3.40 -23.45 -20.40
C ALA A 277 -2.69 -23.27 -21.76
N PRO A 278 -2.33 -22.03 -22.14
CA PRO A 278 -1.45 -21.79 -23.29
C PRO A 278 -0.19 -22.67 -23.16
N ALA A 279 0.01 -23.60 -24.10
CA ALA A 279 0.87 -24.76 -23.87
C ALA A 279 2.38 -24.49 -24.02
N ASP A 280 2.81 -23.46 -24.78
CA ASP A 280 4.16 -23.51 -25.38
C ASP A 280 4.99 -22.20 -25.31
N ASP A 281 4.52 -21.16 -24.63
CA ASP A 281 5.25 -19.89 -24.51
C ASP A 281 5.08 -19.28 -23.12
N GLU A 282 6.19 -19.14 -22.40
CA GLU A 282 6.29 -18.54 -21.06
C GLU A 282 5.66 -17.14 -21.04
N LEU A 283 5.79 -16.37 -22.12
CA LEU A 283 5.18 -15.06 -22.26
C LEU A 283 3.65 -15.13 -22.34
N SER A 284 3.10 -16.13 -23.00
CA SER A 284 1.66 -16.33 -23.15
C SER A 284 1.00 -16.76 -21.84
N LEU A 285 1.67 -17.59 -21.04
CA LEU A 285 1.23 -17.93 -19.68
C LEU A 285 1.26 -16.71 -18.75
N SER A 286 2.36 -15.96 -18.74
CA SER A 286 2.47 -14.74 -17.92
C SER A 286 1.38 -13.71 -18.24
N ARG A 287 1.07 -13.50 -19.53
CA ARG A 287 -0.02 -12.61 -19.95
C ARG A 287 -1.39 -13.09 -19.47
N TRP A 288 -1.62 -14.41 -19.51
CA TRP A 288 -2.85 -15.01 -19.00
C TRP A 288 -2.99 -14.77 -17.49
N GLU A 289 -1.94 -15.05 -16.72
CA GLU A 289 -1.92 -14.87 -15.26
C GLU A 289 -2.15 -13.41 -14.86
N GLU A 290 -1.52 -12.47 -15.55
CA GLU A 290 -1.67 -11.03 -15.29
C GLU A 290 -3.10 -10.54 -15.58
N THR A 291 -3.67 -10.97 -16.71
CA THR A 291 -5.05 -10.64 -17.05
C THR A 291 -6.01 -11.25 -16.02
N ALA A 292 -5.78 -12.50 -15.62
CA ALA A 292 -6.56 -13.15 -14.57
C ALA A 292 -6.47 -12.40 -13.22
N LEU A 293 -5.27 -11.98 -12.81
CA LEU A 293 -5.07 -11.18 -11.59
C LEU A 293 -5.86 -9.87 -11.65
N ARG A 294 -5.75 -9.12 -12.75
CA ARG A 294 -6.46 -7.84 -12.93
C ARG A 294 -7.98 -8.02 -12.87
N VAL A 295 -8.50 -9.06 -13.51
CA VAL A 295 -9.93 -9.37 -13.51
C VAL A 295 -10.41 -9.81 -12.12
N MET A 296 -9.65 -10.67 -11.44
CA MET A 296 -9.98 -11.11 -10.07
C MET A 296 -9.87 -9.99 -9.05
N GLU A 297 -8.93 -9.06 -9.20
CA GLU A 297 -8.83 -7.87 -8.36
C GLU A 297 -10.09 -7.00 -8.48
N ARG A 298 -10.55 -6.74 -9.72
CA ARG A 298 -11.81 -6.01 -9.96
C ARG A 298 -13.00 -6.74 -9.34
N ALA A 299 -13.09 -8.06 -9.51
CA ALA A 299 -14.15 -8.87 -8.92
C ALA A 299 -14.14 -8.79 -7.39
N LYS A 300 -12.96 -8.94 -6.76
CA LYS A 300 -12.75 -8.80 -5.32
C LYS A 300 -13.23 -7.45 -4.80
N ARG A 301 -12.85 -6.36 -5.49
CA ARG A 301 -13.29 -4.99 -5.16
C ARG A 301 -14.82 -4.88 -5.23
N ALA A 302 -15.44 -5.34 -6.32
CA ALA A 302 -16.89 -5.30 -6.50
C ALA A 302 -17.65 -6.14 -5.45
N LEU A 303 -17.12 -7.30 -5.06
CA LEU A 303 -17.71 -8.16 -4.02
C LEU A 303 -17.66 -7.56 -2.61
N SER A 304 -16.90 -6.49 -2.39
CA SER A 304 -16.93 -5.75 -1.12
C SER A 304 -18.26 -5.03 -0.93
N GLU A 305 -19.01 -4.74 -2.00
CA GLU A 305 -20.29 -4.04 -1.98
C GLU A 305 -21.45 -4.92 -2.51
N SER A 306 -21.16 -5.77 -3.49
CA SER A 306 -22.12 -6.68 -4.13
C SER A 306 -22.02 -8.11 -3.60
N GLU A 307 -23.15 -8.84 -3.61
CA GLU A 307 -23.18 -10.27 -3.25
C GLU A 307 -22.54 -11.18 -4.31
N ARG A 308 -22.52 -10.74 -5.57
CA ARG A 308 -22.03 -11.50 -6.73
C ARG A 308 -21.59 -10.60 -7.88
N VAL A 309 -20.68 -11.09 -8.73
CA VAL A 309 -20.14 -10.45 -9.95
C VAL A 309 -20.07 -11.51 -11.05
N GLY A 310 -20.39 -11.22 -12.33
CA GLY A 310 -20.43 -12.29 -13.34
C GLY A 310 -21.19 -12.10 -14.66
N ASP A 311 -22.04 -11.09 -14.81
CA ASP A 311 -22.79 -10.84 -16.05
C ASP A 311 -21.93 -10.22 -17.17
N GLU A 312 -22.37 -10.33 -18.43
CA GLU A 312 -21.76 -9.71 -19.63
C GLU A 312 -21.55 -8.19 -19.45
N ASP A 313 -22.38 -7.53 -18.64
CA ASP A 313 -22.29 -6.09 -18.33
C ASP A 313 -21.49 -5.75 -17.05
N SER A 314 -20.97 -6.76 -16.34
CA SER A 314 -20.28 -6.57 -15.04
C SER A 314 -18.76 -6.76 -15.07
N TRP A 315 -18.22 -7.26 -16.18
CA TRP A 315 -16.79 -7.39 -16.41
C TRP A 315 -16.31 -6.25 -17.31
N ASP A 316 -15.43 -5.37 -16.79
CA ASP A 316 -14.76 -4.36 -17.65
C ASP A 316 -13.85 -5.01 -18.70
N GLU A 317 -13.45 -6.26 -18.47
CA GLU A 317 -12.60 -7.08 -19.32
C GLU A 317 -12.91 -8.57 -19.05
N ASP A 318 -13.17 -9.33 -20.11
CA ASP A 318 -13.50 -10.76 -19.99
C ASP A 318 -12.33 -11.55 -19.36
N PRO A 319 -12.60 -12.45 -18.39
CA PRO A 319 -11.58 -13.33 -17.86
C PRO A 319 -10.95 -14.18 -18.99
N PRO A 320 -9.63 -14.29 -19.06
CA PRO A 320 -8.96 -14.90 -20.20
C PRO A 320 -9.29 -16.40 -20.29
N GLY A 321 -9.83 -16.83 -21.42
CA GLY A 321 -10.22 -18.22 -21.66
C GLY A 321 -11.61 -18.61 -21.16
N LEU A 322 -12.34 -17.70 -20.50
CA LEU A 322 -13.73 -17.90 -20.17
C LEU A 322 -14.57 -17.67 -21.45
N THR A 323 -15.07 -18.75 -22.03
CA THR A 323 -15.97 -18.69 -23.21
C THR A 323 -17.44 -18.89 -22.84
N CYS A 324 -17.75 -19.09 -21.55
CA CYS A 324 -19.11 -19.32 -21.07
C CYS A 324 -19.47 -18.39 -19.91
N THR A 325 -20.27 -17.38 -20.27
CA THR A 325 -21.07 -16.52 -19.40
C THR A 325 -22.15 -17.34 -18.70
N THR A 326 -21.88 -17.93 -17.53
CA THR A 326 -22.98 -18.35 -16.64
C THR A 326 -22.65 -18.53 -15.15
N ARG A 327 -21.39 -18.39 -14.70
CA ARG A 327 -21.06 -18.51 -13.27
C ARG A 327 -20.70 -17.17 -12.65
N TRP A 328 -21.57 -16.77 -11.74
CA TRP A 328 -21.34 -15.67 -10.83
C TRP A 328 -20.26 -16.06 -9.83
N LEU A 329 -19.22 -15.24 -9.68
CA LEU A 329 -18.37 -15.28 -8.50
C LEU A 329 -19.15 -14.64 -7.34
N THR A 330 -19.31 -15.35 -6.24
CA THR A 330 -20.07 -14.89 -5.07
C THR A 330 -19.16 -14.51 -3.90
N ARG A 331 -19.72 -13.83 -2.89
CA ARG A 331 -19.04 -13.60 -1.61
C ARG A 331 -18.65 -14.91 -0.90
N ASP A 332 -19.44 -15.97 -1.06
CA ASP A 332 -19.15 -17.28 -0.47
C ASP A 332 -17.96 -17.96 -1.15
N ASP A 333 -17.85 -17.84 -2.48
CA ASP A 333 -16.69 -18.31 -3.23
C ASP A 333 -15.40 -17.60 -2.80
N LEU A 334 -15.47 -16.27 -2.63
CA LEU A 334 -14.38 -15.45 -2.10
C LEU A 334 -13.99 -15.89 -0.68
N ALA A 335 -14.96 -16.01 0.22
CA ALA A 335 -14.72 -16.40 1.61
C ALA A 335 -14.10 -17.80 1.70
N THR A 336 -14.61 -18.75 0.92
CA THR A 336 -14.11 -20.13 0.87
C THR A 336 -12.71 -20.20 0.27
N SER A 337 -12.47 -19.50 -0.84
CA SER A 337 -11.16 -19.51 -1.53
C SER A 337 -10.06 -18.83 -0.71
N CYS A 338 -10.44 -17.88 0.16
CA CYS A 338 -9.52 -17.10 0.96
C CYS A 338 -9.53 -17.47 2.46
N ALA A 339 -10.18 -18.57 2.86
CA ALA A 339 -10.38 -18.91 4.28
C ALA A 339 -9.06 -18.92 5.10
N THR A 340 -8.02 -19.57 4.57
CA THR A 340 -6.69 -19.60 5.21
C THR A 340 -6.04 -18.21 5.30
N LEU A 341 -6.23 -17.36 4.29
CA LEU A 341 -5.72 -15.98 4.29
C LEU A 341 -6.45 -15.12 5.32
N VAL A 342 -7.76 -15.29 5.46
CA VAL A 342 -8.56 -14.61 6.49
C VAL A 342 -8.11 -15.02 7.88
N ASP A 343 -7.87 -16.31 8.13
CA ASP A 343 -7.37 -16.77 9.43
C ASP A 343 -5.97 -16.23 9.74
N ARG A 344 -5.09 -16.21 8.74
CA ARG A 344 -3.76 -15.57 8.82
C ARG A 344 -3.89 -14.06 9.12
N ALA A 345 -4.85 -13.37 8.49
CA ALA A 345 -5.10 -11.94 8.71
C ALA A 345 -5.66 -11.61 10.11
N MET A 346 -6.37 -12.55 10.74
CA MET A 346 -6.89 -12.37 12.10
C MET A 346 -5.87 -12.71 13.20
N ALA A 347 -4.78 -13.43 12.88
CA ALA A 347 -3.78 -13.81 13.87
C ALA A 347 -3.04 -12.59 14.49
N PRO A 348 -2.60 -11.58 13.71
CA PRO A 348 -1.99 -10.37 14.23
C PRO A 348 -2.87 -9.58 15.19
N VAL A 349 -4.21 -9.65 15.09
CA VAL A 349 -5.12 -8.96 16.02
C VAL A 349 -4.90 -9.47 17.45
N ARG A 350 -4.91 -10.79 17.63
CA ARG A 350 -4.71 -11.41 18.94
C ARG A 350 -3.30 -11.17 19.47
N GLU A 351 -2.32 -11.10 18.59
CA GLU A 351 -0.93 -10.84 18.97
C GLU A 351 -0.70 -9.39 19.38
N ALA A 352 -1.28 -8.42 18.67
CA ALA A 352 -1.20 -7.01 19.04
C ALA A 352 -1.81 -6.75 20.43
N LEU A 353 -2.95 -7.38 20.75
CA LEU A 353 -3.57 -7.33 22.08
C LEU A 353 -2.67 -7.92 23.18
N ARG A 354 -2.01 -9.05 22.92
CA ARG A 354 -1.00 -9.62 23.84
C ARG A 354 0.18 -8.68 24.03
N ASN A 355 0.74 -8.17 22.93
CA ASN A 355 1.88 -7.25 22.94
C ASN A 355 1.55 -5.92 23.64
N ALA A 356 0.27 -5.52 23.65
CA ALA A 356 -0.25 -4.35 24.37
C ALA A 356 -0.39 -4.56 25.89
N GLY A 357 0.05 -5.70 26.43
CA GLY A 357 -0.06 -6.04 27.85
C GLY A 357 -1.20 -6.99 28.19
N ASN A 358 -1.61 -7.84 27.24
CA ASN A 358 -2.78 -8.72 27.33
C ASN A 358 -4.10 -7.95 27.54
N VAL A 359 -4.32 -6.94 26.71
CA VAL A 359 -5.58 -6.19 26.67
C VAL A 359 -6.71 -7.13 26.25
N ASP A 360 -7.79 -7.15 27.01
CA ASP A 360 -8.98 -7.92 26.66
C ASP A 360 -9.69 -7.26 25.45
N PRO A 361 -10.16 -8.02 24.44
CA PRO A 361 -11.01 -7.46 23.39
C PRO A 361 -12.17 -6.59 23.89
N ASP A 362 -12.70 -6.86 25.09
CA ASP A 362 -13.75 -6.06 25.73
C ASP A 362 -13.26 -4.70 26.28
N GLU A 363 -11.96 -4.45 26.32
CA GLU A 363 -11.39 -3.14 26.68
C GLU A 363 -11.18 -2.23 25.47
N ILE A 364 -11.43 -2.70 24.25
CA ILE A 364 -11.23 -1.93 23.01
C ILE A 364 -12.45 -1.08 22.69
N ASP A 365 -12.39 0.22 22.93
CA ASP A 365 -13.50 1.16 22.69
C ASP A 365 -13.85 1.29 21.20
N ASP A 366 -12.85 1.36 20.33
CA ASP A 366 -13.04 1.63 18.90
C ASP A 366 -12.17 0.73 18.03
N VAL A 367 -12.76 0.22 16.94
CA VAL A 367 -12.05 -0.53 15.89
C VAL A 367 -11.96 0.35 14.65
N VAL A 368 -10.74 0.76 14.31
CA VAL A 368 -10.42 1.58 13.14
C VAL A 368 -9.89 0.68 12.04
N ILE A 369 -10.54 0.69 10.88
CA ILE A 369 -10.06 -0.02 9.68
C ILE A 369 -9.42 0.95 8.68
N VAL A 370 -8.27 0.54 8.14
CA VAL A 370 -7.48 1.25 7.14
C VAL A 370 -6.97 0.27 6.09
N GLY A 371 -6.59 0.81 4.93
CA GLY A 371 -6.14 0.02 3.78
C GLY A 371 -7.30 -0.59 2.99
N GLY A 372 -7.20 -0.59 1.66
CA GLY A 372 -8.31 -0.96 0.77
C GLY A 372 -8.83 -2.37 0.95
N SER A 373 -7.97 -3.32 1.34
CA SER A 373 -8.37 -4.72 1.54
C SER A 373 -9.15 -4.93 2.84
N SER A 374 -9.15 -3.96 3.77
CA SER A 374 -10.05 -3.97 4.94
C SER A 374 -11.54 -3.79 4.56
N ARG A 375 -11.84 -3.44 3.31
CA ARG A 375 -13.21 -3.35 2.77
C ARG A 375 -13.88 -4.71 2.56
N LEU A 376 -13.09 -5.79 2.48
CA LEU A 376 -13.61 -7.13 2.26
C LEU A 376 -14.63 -7.49 3.35
N ALA A 377 -15.84 -7.87 2.93
CA ALA A 377 -16.94 -8.18 3.83
C ALA A 377 -16.55 -9.27 4.86
N VAL A 378 -15.82 -10.30 4.42
CA VAL A 378 -15.33 -11.38 5.29
C VAL A 378 -14.37 -10.88 6.38
N ILE A 379 -13.51 -9.90 6.08
CA ILE A 379 -12.59 -9.32 7.07
C ILE A 379 -13.37 -8.50 8.10
N ARG A 380 -14.31 -7.66 7.63
CA ARG A 380 -15.16 -6.85 8.52
C ARG A 380 -16.02 -7.72 9.43
N GLN A 381 -16.58 -8.80 8.92
CA GLN A 381 -17.34 -9.76 9.70
C GLN A 381 -16.45 -10.36 10.81
N ARG A 382 -15.25 -10.84 10.47
CA ARG A 382 -14.33 -11.46 11.43
C ARG A 382 -13.83 -10.48 12.50
N LEU A 383 -13.61 -9.21 12.14
CA LEU A 383 -13.30 -8.16 13.10
C LEU A 383 -14.49 -7.87 14.02
N SER A 384 -15.71 -7.79 13.46
CA SER A 384 -16.92 -7.56 14.25
C SER A 384 -17.16 -8.69 15.26
N GLU A 385 -16.98 -9.94 14.84
CA GLU A 385 -17.04 -11.12 15.72
C GLU A 385 -15.97 -11.07 16.81
N ALA A 386 -14.73 -10.68 16.47
CA ALA A 386 -13.62 -10.61 17.41
C ALA A 386 -13.79 -9.53 18.50
N PHE A 387 -14.60 -8.50 18.23
CA PHE A 387 -14.88 -7.40 19.15
C PHE A 387 -16.37 -7.33 19.52
N HIS A 388 -17.06 -8.47 19.54
CA HIS A 388 -18.43 -8.63 20.06
C HIS A 388 -19.49 -7.69 19.47
N GLY A 389 -19.37 -7.36 18.19
CA GLY A 389 -20.31 -6.48 17.49
C GLY A 389 -20.13 -4.99 17.78
N ARG A 390 -18.98 -4.57 18.36
CA ARG A 390 -18.64 -3.14 18.47
C ARG A 390 -18.64 -2.48 17.10
N ASP A 391 -19.01 -1.20 17.09
CA ASP A 391 -19.05 -0.40 15.89
C ASP A 391 -17.65 -0.30 15.28
N ILE A 392 -17.51 -0.86 14.08
CA ILE A 392 -16.32 -0.68 13.24
C ILE A 392 -16.46 0.67 12.57
N HIS A 393 -15.54 1.58 12.84
CA HIS A 393 -15.55 2.91 12.24
C HIS A 393 -15.30 2.82 10.73
N HIS A 394 -16.25 3.34 9.96
CA HIS A 394 -16.23 3.30 8.49
C HIS A 394 -16.58 4.65 7.85
N THR A 395 -16.67 5.72 8.67
CA THR A 395 -17.04 7.07 8.24
C THR A 395 -15.95 7.77 7.42
N VAL A 396 -14.70 7.33 7.57
CA VAL A 396 -13.55 7.80 6.79
C VAL A 396 -13.21 6.77 5.74
N ASN A 397 -12.82 7.24 4.55
CA ASN A 397 -12.35 6.35 3.51
C ASN A 397 -11.03 5.68 3.96
N PRO A 398 -10.97 4.34 4.07
CA PRO A 398 -9.78 3.62 4.56
C PRO A 398 -8.55 3.79 3.67
N ASP A 399 -8.72 4.12 2.39
CA ASP A 399 -7.63 4.33 1.43
C ASP A 399 -6.97 5.71 1.59
N THR A 400 -7.65 6.67 2.24
CA THR A 400 -7.15 8.05 2.37
C THR A 400 -6.96 8.48 3.82
N ALA A 401 -7.44 7.70 4.78
CA ALA A 401 -7.43 8.04 6.21
C ALA A 401 -6.03 8.41 6.71
N ILE A 402 -4.99 7.65 6.35
CA ILE A 402 -3.62 7.92 6.82
C ILE A 402 -3.14 9.31 6.33
N ALA A 403 -3.33 9.63 5.05
CA ALA A 403 -2.93 10.92 4.50
C ALA A 403 -3.75 12.09 5.10
N VAL A 404 -5.07 11.89 5.28
CA VAL A 404 -5.97 12.84 5.95
C VAL A 404 -5.49 13.10 7.39
N GLY A 405 -5.20 12.05 8.13
CA GLY A 405 -4.67 12.12 9.48
C GLY A 405 -3.33 12.84 9.56
N ALA A 406 -2.42 12.53 8.63
CA ALA A 406 -1.13 13.21 8.51
C ALA A 406 -1.30 14.70 8.24
N ALA A 407 -2.25 15.10 7.40
CA ALA A 407 -2.55 16.50 7.11
C ALA A 407 -3.18 17.22 8.31
N ARG A 408 -4.02 16.53 9.10
CA ARG A 408 -4.69 17.04 10.32
C ARG A 408 -3.80 17.08 11.56
N SER A 409 -2.77 16.25 11.62
CA SER A 409 -1.96 16.00 12.83
C SER A 409 -1.28 17.22 13.45
N TYR A 410 -1.23 18.35 12.74
CA TYR A 410 -0.68 19.61 13.23
C TYR A 410 -1.62 20.75 12.88
N ALA A 411 -1.55 21.82 13.69
CA ALA A 411 -2.35 23.04 13.58
C ALA A 411 -2.68 23.39 12.12
N CYS A 412 -3.87 22.92 11.75
CA CYS A 412 -4.63 23.34 10.61
C CYS A 412 -5.64 24.38 11.11
#